data_AF-A0A954K8T0-F1
#
_entry.id   AF-A0A954K8T0-F1
#
_cell.length_a   1.000
_cell.length_b   1.000
_cell.length_c   1.000
_cell.angle_alpha   90.00
_cell.angle_beta   90.00
_cell.angle_gamma   90.00
#
_symmetry.space_group_name_H-M   'P 1'
#
loop_
_entity.id
_entity.type
_entity.pdbx_description
1 polymer ?
#
loop_
_entity_poly.entity_id
_entity_poly.type
_entity_poly.pdbx_seq_one_letter_code
_entity_poly.pdbx_strand_id
1 'polypeptide(L)'
;VIVDEIHALLRDKRGSHWSITLERLEALVEHPLQRIGLSATQKPLDRVAQYLVGNRPEIEITADPPAETATEYPEQTCRIVNIGHSRTLDVAIQVPPSELSAICTHEQWAEVLEQIVELINSHHSTLIFVNTRRLAERITHQLTERLGEEVVGSHHGSLSAKIRHRTEQKLKSGELKA
;
A
#
# COMPACT_ATOMS: atom_id res chain seq x y z
N VAL A 1 9.00 -11.53 15.43
CA VAL A 1 7.82 -11.37 14.55
C VAL A 1 7.91 -10.04 13.83
N ILE A 2 7.81 -10.06 12.50
CA ILE A 2 7.80 -8.87 11.66
C ILE A 2 6.37 -8.66 11.15
N VAL A 3 5.87 -7.43 11.29
CA VAL A 3 4.52 -7.01 10.94
C VAL A 3 4.65 -5.94 9.89
N ASP A 4 4.55 -6.37 8.64
CA ASP A 4 4.56 -5.43 7.53
C ASP A 4 3.19 -4.74 7.40
N GLU A 5 3.20 -3.49 6.97
CA GLU A 5 2.03 -2.63 6.85
C GLU A 5 1.11 -2.64 8.08
N ILE A 6 1.71 -2.53 9.28
CA ILE A 6 0.99 -2.61 10.56
C ILE A 6 -0.19 -1.64 10.66
N HIS A 7 -0.15 -0.55 9.91
CA HIS A 7 -1.22 0.44 9.85
C HIS A 7 -2.54 -0.09 9.30
N ALA A 8 -2.49 -1.08 8.41
CA ALA A 8 -3.67 -1.72 7.85
C ALA A 8 -4.45 -2.50 8.92
N LEU A 9 -3.81 -2.84 10.04
CA LEU A 9 -4.41 -3.58 11.15
C LEU A 9 -5.04 -2.66 12.20
N LEU A 10 -4.70 -1.37 12.27
CA LEU A 10 -5.06 -0.53 13.42
C LEU A 10 -6.55 -0.20 13.56
N ARG A 11 -7.35 -0.40 12.50
CA ARG A 11 -8.70 0.18 12.40
C ARG A 11 -9.84 -0.83 12.30
N ASP A 12 -9.57 -2.13 12.38
CA ASP A 12 -10.59 -3.14 12.18
C ASP A 12 -10.47 -4.35 13.13
N LYS A 13 -11.46 -5.25 13.03
CA LYS A 13 -11.51 -6.48 13.83
C LYS A 13 -10.34 -7.44 13.52
N ARG A 14 -9.72 -7.33 12.34
CA ARG A 14 -8.54 -8.14 11.99
C ARG A 14 -7.36 -7.71 12.85
N GLY A 15 -7.24 -6.42 13.11
CA GLY A 15 -6.30 -5.87 14.09
C GLY A 15 -6.45 -6.45 15.48
N SER A 16 -7.68 -6.49 15.99
CA SER A 16 -7.95 -7.08 17.31
C SER A 16 -7.65 -8.57 17.35
N HIS A 17 -8.01 -9.31 16.29
CA HIS A 17 -7.69 -10.73 16.21
C HIS A 17 -6.19 -10.98 16.17
N TRP A 18 -5.46 -10.18 15.38
CA TRP A 18 -4.00 -10.27 15.28
C TRP A 18 -3.31 -9.99 16.61
N SER A 19 -3.71 -8.94 17.34
CA SER A 19 -3.08 -8.60 18.63
C SER A 19 -3.28 -9.72 19.66
N ILE A 20 -4.50 -10.28 19.75
CA ILE A 20 -4.78 -11.44 20.63
C ILE A 20 -3.95 -12.66 20.21
N THR A 21 -3.84 -12.92 18.90
CA THR A 21 -3.03 -14.03 18.40
C THR A 21 -1.55 -13.88 18.77
N LEU A 22 -1.03 -12.64 18.71
CA LEU A 22 0.35 -12.36 19.08
C LEU A 22 0.58 -12.55 20.59
N GLU A 23 -0.35 -12.12 21.44
CA GLU A 23 -0.26 -12.35 22.89
C GLU A 23 -0.36 -13.84 23.25
N ARG A 24 -1.15 -14.62 22.49
CA ARG A 24 -1.17 -16.08 22.65
C ARG A 24 0.15 -16.72 22.26
N LEU A 25 0.83 -16.21 21.23
CA LEU A 25 2.16 -16.68 20.85
C LEU A 25 3.18 -16.34 21.94
N GLU A 26 3.14 -15.11 22.48
CA GLU A 26 3.99 -14.68 23.60
C GLU A 26 3.87 -15.64 24.79
N ALA A 27 2.65 -16.05 25.15
CA ALA A 27 2.41 -16.95 26.27
C ALA A 27 2.91 -18.40 26.06
N LEU A 28 3.25 -18.78 24.82
CA LEU A 28 3.73 -20.11 24.47
C LEU A 28 5.25 -20.20 24.32
N VAL A 29 5.94 -19.07 24.22
CA VAL A 29 7.39 -19.01 24.04
C VAL A 29 8.09 -18.83 25.39
N GLU A 30 9.28 -19.41 25.53
CA GLU A 30 10.07 -19.32 26.77
C GLU A 30 10.84 -17.99 26.91
N HIS A 31 10.99 -17.26 25.80
CA HIS A 31 11.71 -15.99 25.74
C HIS A 31 10.82 -14.89 25.17
N PRO A 32 11.01 -13.61 25.60
CA PRO A 32 10.26 -12.49 25.09
C PRO A 32 10.31 -12.40 23.57
N LEU A 33 9.15 -12.21 22.94
CA LEU A 33 9.04 -12.14 21.49
C LEU A 33 9.52 -10.78 20.99
N GLN A 34 10.58 -10.77 20.17
CA GLN A 34 10.94 -9.56 19.45
C GLN A 34 9.84 -9.20 18.44
N ARG A 35 9.36 -7.95 18.46
CA ARG A 35 8.32 -7.43 17.55
C ARG A 35 8.86 -6.28 16.72
N ILE A 36 8.71 -6.35 15.41
CA ILE A 36 9.14 -5.32 14.45
C ILE A 36 7.94 -4.93 13.61
N GLY A 37 7.53 -3.66 13.65
CA GLY A 37 6.44 -3.12 12.83
C GLY A 37 6.99 -2.22 11.73
N LEU A 38 6.51 -2.41 10.50
CA LEU A 38 6.89 -1.61 9.33
C LEU A 38 5.66 -0.86 8.79
N SER A 39 5.85 0.39 8.38
CA SER A 39 4.79 1.20 7.77
C SER A 39 5.35 2.44 7.06
N ALA A 40 4.75 2.81 5.93
CA ALA A 40 5.22 3.95 5.13
C ALA A 40 4.75 5.34 5.63
N THR A 41 3.50 5.46 6.13
CA THR A 41 2.85 6.78 6.32
C THR A 41 1.95 6.86 7.55
N GLN A 42 2.51 6.95 8.77
CA GLN A 42 1.70 6.93 10.00
C GLN A 42 1.86 8.12 10.91
N LYS A 43 0.71 8.60 11.40
CA LYS A 43 0.60 9.52 12.52
C LYS A 43 -0.62 9.16 13.39
N PRO A 44 -0.48 9.14 14.72
CA PRO A 44 0.75 9.37 15.49
C PRO A 44 1.51 8.04 15.77
N LEU A 45 2.85 8.05 15.67
CA LEU A 45 3.69 6.83 15.68
C LEU A 45 3.74 6.12 17.04
N ASP A 46 3.63 6.88 18.13
CA ASP A 46 3.48 6.39 19.50
C ASP A 46 2.31 5.42 19.65
N ARG A 47 1.18 5.69 18.99
CA ARG A 47 0.01 4.80 19.03
C ARG A 47 0.23 3.51 18.27
N VAL A 48 0.96 3.57 17.16
CA VAL A 48 1.36 2.37 16.40
C VAL A 48 2.32 1.52 17.22
N ALA A 49 3.30 2.15 17.88
CA ALA A 49 4.22 1.47 18.79
C ALA A 49 3.47 0.82 19.95
N GLN A 50 2.57 1.55 20.62
CA GLN A 50 1.73 1.04 21.70
C GLN A 50 0.88 -0.16 21.25
N TYR A 51 0.33 -0.12 20.03
CA TYR A 51 -0.40 -1.25 19.48
C TYR A 51 0.51 -2.47 19.25
N LEU A 52 1.74 -2.28 18.74
CA LEU A 52 2.70 -3.35 18.46
C LEU A 52 3.14 -4.06 19.75
N VAL A 53 3.47 -3.31 20.80
CA VAL A 53 3.98 -3.87 22.06
C VAL A 53 2.90 -4.14 23.11
N GLY A 54 1.66 -3.73 22.85
CA GLY A 54 0.54 -3.94 23.77
C GLY A 54 0.63 -3.08 25.04
N ASN A 55 -0.15 -3.48 26.05
CA ASN A 55 -0.22 -2.76 27.34
C ASN A 55 0.82 -3.31 28.33
N ARG A 56 2.10 -3.05 28.06
CA ARG A 56 3.24 -3.43 28.90
C ARG A 56 3.89 -2.16 29.47
N PRO A 57 3.57 -1.74 30.71
CA PRO A 57 4.11 -0.51 31.31
C PRO A 57 5.64 -0.56 31.48
N GLU A 58 6.23 -1.75 31.50
CA GLU A 58 7.67 -1.98 31.52
C GLU A 58 8.37 -1.63 30.19
N ILE A 59 7.63 -1.57 29.07
CA ILE A 59 8.22 -1.22 27.77
C ILE A 59 8.18 0.29 27.57
N GLU A 60 9.36 0.90 27.54
CA GLU A 60 9.53 2.31 27.19
C GLU A 60 9.47 2.51 25.67
N ILE A 61 8.59 3.41 25.20
CA ILE A 61 8.50 3.80 23.79
C ILE A 61 9.37 5.05 23.58
N THR A 62 10.43 4.92 22.79
CA THR A 62 11.36 6.03 22.49
C THR A 62 11.53 6.24 20.99
N ALA A 63 11.66 7.50 20.57
CA ALA A 63 11.99 7.87 19.19
C ALA A 63 13.50 8.16 19.01
N ASP A 64 14.28 8.16 20.09
CA ASP A 64 15.68 8.54 20.05
C ASP A 64 16.57 7.38 19.57
N PRO A 65 17.58 7.65 18.73
CA PRO A 65 18.62 6.66 18.46
C PRO A 65 19.41 6.39 19.74
N PRO A 66 19.91 5.16 19.95
CA PRO A 66 20.83 4.87 21.04
C PRO A 66 22.07 5.75 20.87
N ALA A 67 22.72 6.10 21.98
CA ALA A 67 24.06 6.67 21.92
C ALA A 67 24.94 5.79 21.03
N GLU A 68 25.76 6.39 20.16
CA GLU A 68 26.60 5.69 19.17
C GLU A 68 27.53 4.63 19.80
N THR A 69 27.67 4.62 21.12
CA THR A 69 28.47 3.73 21.94
C THR A 69 27.68 2.63 22.67
N ALA A 70 26.37 2.51 22.49
CA ALA A 70 25.56 1.51 23.16
C ALA A 70 25.79 0.11 22.58
N THR A 71 26.54 -0.72 23.30
CA THR A 71 26.79 -2.13 22.97
C THR A 71 25.66 -3.07 23.42
N GLU A 72 24.77 -2.58 24.28
CA GLU A 72 23.63 -3.33 24.84
C GLU A 72 22.33 -2.58 24.55
N TYR A 73 21.36 -3.31 24.00
CA TYR A 73 20.00 -2.80 23.82
C TYR A 73 19.20 -3.17 25.07
N PRO A 74 18.55 -2.21 25.74
CA PRO A 74 17.69 -2.52 26.87
C PRO A 74 16.55 -3.45 26.43
N GLU A 75 16.38 -4.57 27.15
CA GLU A 75 15.43 -5.66 26.82
C GLU A 75 13.96 -5.21 26.77
N GLN A 76 13.65 -3.99 27.24
CA GLN A 76 12.29 -3.49 27.42
C GLN A 76 12.10 -2.13 26.73
N THR A 77 12.53 -1.99 25.49
CA THR A 77 12.31 -0.75 24.72
C THR A 77 11.65 -1.01 23.36
N CYS A 78 10.68 -0.15 23.02
CA CYS A 78 10.12 -0.05 21.68
C CYS A 78 10.69 1.19 21.00
N ARG A 79 11.43 0.98 19.92
CA ARG A 79 12.10 2.07 19.21
C ARG A 79 11.31 2.48 17.97
N ILE A 80 10.99 3.76 17.87
CA ILE A 80 10.36 4.35 16.70
C ILE A 80 11.45 4.89 15.78
N VAL A 81 11.68 4.22 14.66
CA VAL A 81 12.59 4.69 13.62
C VAL A 81 11.77 5.39 12.55
N ASN A 82 11.81 6.73 12.54
CA ASN A 82 11.15 7.53 11.50
C ASN A 82 12.18 8.08 10.52
N ILE A 83 12.28 7.47 9.35
CA ILE A 83 13.21 7.86 8.29
C ILE A 83 12.73 9.04 7.43
N GLY A 84 11.63 9.71 7.81
CA GLY A 84 11.18 10.95 7.19
C GLY A 84 10.97 10.82 5.67
N HIS A 85 9.85 10.25 5.24
CA HIS A 85 9.54 10.20 3.82
C HIS A 85 8.97 11.54 3.33
N SER A 86 9.84 12.46 2.93
CA SER A 86 9.46 13.56 2.03
C SER A 86 10.01 13.23 0.64
N ARG A 87 9.16 12.65 -0.21
CA ARG A 87 9.41 12.63 -1.65
C ARG A 87 8.67 13.82 -2.24
N THR A 88 9.32 14.56 -3.13
CA THR A 88 8.62 15.55 -3.96
C THR A 88 7.68 14.79 -4.87
N LEU A 89 6.38 14.98 -4.67
CA LEU A 89 5.35 14.37 -5.50
C LEU A 89 5.03 15.33 -6.65
N ASP A 90 5.13 14.84 -7.89
CA ASP A 90 4.59 15.52 -9.07
C ASP A 90 3.10 15.18 -9.16
N VAL A 91 2.25 16.07 -8.64
CA VAL A 91 0.80 15.85 -8.54
C VAL A 91 0.08 16.86 -9.41
N ALA A 92 -0.74 16.36 -10.33
CA ALA A 92 -1.57 17.17 -11.19
C ALA A 92 -3.03 16.66 -11.16
N ILE A 93 -3.97 17.57 -11.37
CA ILE A 93 -5.37 17.24 -11.64
C ILE A 93 -5.61 17.52 -13.11
N GLN A 94 -5.94 16.50 -13.88
CA GLN A 94 -6.31 16.62 -15.29
C GLN A 94 -7.82 16.49 -15.45
N VAL A 95 -8.39 17.32 -16.31
CA VAL A 95 -9.82 17.32 -16.64
C VAL A 95 -9.99 17.21 -18.15
N PRO A 96 -11.09 16.61 -18.63
CA PRO A 96 -11.42 16.63 -20.06
C PRO A 96 -11.54 18.08 -20.58
N PRO A 97 -11.19 18.35 -21.86
CA PRO A 97 -11.39 19.67 -22.47
C PRO A 97 -12.86 20.10 -22.50
N SER A 98 -13.78 19.15 -22.65
CA SER A 98 -15.22 19.40 -22.65
C SER A 98 -15.74 19.86 -21.29
N GLU A 99 -16.72 20.79 -21.29
CA GLU A 99 -17.29 21.34 -20.06
C GLU A 99 -17.85 20.27 -19.12
N LEU A 100 -17.39 20.27 -17.86
CA LEU A 100 -17.84 19.32 -16.85
C LEU A 100 -19.33 19.49 -16.57
N SER A 101 -20.04 18.36 -16.55
CA SER A 101 -21.46 18.32 -16.20
C SER A 101 -21.68 17.33 -15.05
N ALA A 102 -22.89 17.33 -14.48
CA ALA A 102 -23.24 16.41 -13.39
C ALA A 102 -23.17 14.92 -13.79
N ILE A 103 -23.24 14.63 -15.10
CA ILE A 103 -23.18 13.28 -15.64
C ILE A 103 -22.09 13.24 -16.71
N CYS A 104 -21.06 12.43 -16.49
CA CYS A 104 -20.01 12.27 -17.48
C CYS A 104 -20.57 11.65 -18.78
N THR A 105 -20.51 12.39 -19.87
CA THR A 105 -20.99 11.95 -21.18
C THR A 105 -20.05 10.90 -21.79
N HIS A 106 -20.49 10.21 -22.84
CA HIS A 106 -19.62 9.27 -23.56
C HIS A 106 -18.41 9.96 -24.20
N GLU A 107 -18.59 11.21 -24.66
CA GLU A 107 -17.53 12.05 -25.22
C GLU A 107 -16.47 12.39 -24.16
N GLN A 108 -16.90 12.86 -22.98
CA GLN A 108 -15.99 13.13 -21.85
C GLN A 108 -15.20 11.88 -21.42
N TRP A 109 -15.85 10.71 -21.41
CA TRP A 109 -15.16 9.45 -21.13
C TRP A 109 -14.12 9.10 -22.19
N ALA A 110 -14.38 9.38 -23.47
CA ALA A 110 -13.44 9.14 -24.55
C ALA A 110 -12.21 10.05 -24.41
N GLU A 111 -12.41 11.34 -24.12
CA GLU A 111 -11.32 12.30 -23.88
C GLU A 111 -10.43 11.88 -22.70
N VAL A 112 -11.03 11.42 -21.59
CA VAL A 112 -10.28 10.89 -20.44
C VAL A 112 -9.47 9.65 -20.82
N LEU A 113 -10.03 8.74 -21.62
CA LEU A 113 -9.30 7.56 -22.09
C LEU A 113 -8.13 7.93 -23.00
N GLU A 114 -8.28 8.95 -23.85
CA GLU A 114 -7.20 9.46 -24.69
C GLU A 114 -6.06 10.05 -23.85
N GLN A 115 -6.38 10.85 -22.83
CA GLN A 115 -5.39 11.35 -21.87
C GLN A 115 -4.66 10.21 -21.15
N ILE A 116 -5.39 9.17 -20.71
CA ILE A 116 -4.78 7.98 -20.08
C ILE A 116 -3.85 7.27 -21.07
N VAL A 117 -4.25 7.10 -22.33
CA VAL A 117 -3.42 6.48 -23.38
C VAL A 117 -2.13 7.27 -23.62
N GLU A 118 -2.21 8.61 -23.64
CA GLU A 118 -1.04 9.46 -23.76
C GLU A 118 -0.09 9.31 -22.56
N LEU A 119 -0.65 9.24 -21.34
CA LEU A 119 0.12 8.98 -20.12
C LEU A 119 0.78 7.58 -20.13
N ILE A 120 0.08 6.56 -20.62
CA ILE A 120 0.65 5.21 -20.76
C ILE A 120 1.80 5.20 -21.78
N ASN A 121 1.67 5.92 -22.90
CA ASN A 121 2.70 5.94 -23.94
C ASN A 121 3.91 6.80 -23.60
N SER A 122 3.74 7.82 -22.76
CA SER A 122 4.82 8.70 -22.29
C SER A 122 5.62 8.13 -21.10
N HIS A 123 5.13 7.05 -20.48
CA HIS A 123 5.77 6.41 -19.33
C HIS A 123 6.12 4.95 -19.62
N HIS A 124 7.07 4.40 -18.85
CA HIS A 124 7.49 3.00 -19.00
C HIS A 124 6.40 2.04 -18.50
N SER A 125 5.81 2.35 -17.35
CA SER A 125 4.73 1.57 -16.74
C SER A 125 3.82 2.51 -15.95
N THR A 126 2.51 2.33 -16.07
CA THR A 126 1.49 3.21 -15.51
C THR A 126 0.49 2.40 -14.69
N LEU A 127 0.35 2.68 -13.39
CA LEU A 127 -0.68 2.04 -12.55
C LEU A 127 -1.94 2.88 -12.50
N ILE A 128 -3.06 2.30 -12.95
CA ILE A 128 -4.37 2.97 -12.96
C ILE A 128 -5.23 2.43 -11.82
N PHE A 129 -5.45 3.26 -10.80
CA PHE A 129 -6.33 2.93 -9.69
C PHE A 129 -7.77 3.32 -9.98
N VAL A 130 -8.70 2.40 -9.70
CA VAL A 130 -10.14 2.62 -9.86
C VAL A 130 -10.90 2.11 -8.64
N ASN A 131 -12.04 2.73 -8.35
CA ASN A 131 -12.78 2.45 -7.11
C ASN A 131 -13.56 1.14 -7.12
N THR A 132 -13.83 0.56 -8.30
CA THR A 132 -14.67 -0.66 -8.39
C THR A 132 -14.09 -1.68 -9.34
N ARG A 133 -14.33 -2.95 -9.04
CA ARG A 133 -13.97 -4.09 -9.90
C ARG A 133 -14.55 -3.96 -11.31
N ARG A 134 -15.82 -3.55 -11.40
CA ARG A 134 -16.50 -3.34 -12.68
C ARG A 134 -15.83 -2.23 -13.51
N LEU A 135 -15.37 -1.16 -12.86
CA LEU A 135 -14.66 -0.09 -13.55
C LEU A 135 -13.28 -0.55 -14.02
N ALA A 136 -12.58 -1.39 -13.24
CA ALA A 136 -11.28 -1.94 -13.63
C ALA A 136 -11.39 -2.75 -14.92
N GLU A 137 -12.34 -3.68 -14.99
CA GLU A 137 -12.57 -4.50 -16.19
C GLU A 137 -13.01 -3.65 -17.37
N ARG A 138 -13.89 -2.65 -17.15
CA ARG A 138 -14.34 -1.74 -18.21
C ARG A 138 -13.20 -0.92 -18.80
N ILE A 139 -12.37 -0.30 -17.95
CA ILE A 139 -11.23 0.52 -18.39
C ILE A 139 -10.19 -0.36 -19.07
N THR A 140 -9.89 -1.54 -18.51
CA THR A 140 -8.97 -2.51 -19.13
C THR A 140 -9.43 -2.85 -20.54
N HIS A 141 -10.70 -3.21 -20.75
CA HIS A 141 -11.25 -3.51 -22.07
C HIS A 141 -11.10 -2.34 -23.04
N GLN A 142 -11.52 -1.14 -22.64
CA GLN A 142 -11.49 0.06 -23.49
C GLN A 142 -10.06 0.50 -23.86
N LEU A 143 -9.09 0.28 -22.97
CA LEU A 143 -7.68 0.57 -23.24
C LEU A 143 -7.05 -0.52 -24.13
N THR A 144 -7.37 -1.80 -23.91
CA THR A 144 -6.91 -2.90 -24.77
C THR A 144 -7.38 -2.72 -26.22
N GLU A 145 -8.61 -2.28 -26.44
CA GLU A 145 -9.12 -1.96 -27.79
C GLU A 145 -8.30 -0.87 -28.51
N ARG A 146 -7.67 0.04 -27.76
CA ARG A 146 -6.89 1.18 -28.31
C ARG A 146 -5.40 0.89 -28.42
N LEU A 147 -4.83 0.19 -27.45
CA LEU A 147 -3.39 -0.06 -27.31
C LEU A 147 -2.95 -1.43 -27.85
N GLY A 148 -3.90 -2.34 -28.07
CA GLY A 148 -3.65 -3.71 -28.49
C GLY A 148 -3.65 -4.71 -27.34
N GLU A 149 -3.79 -5.98 -27.71
CA GLU A 149 -3.72 -7.09 -26.76
C GLU A 149 -2.33 -7.18 -26.11
N GLU A 150 -2.30 -7.60 -24.84
CA GLU A 150 -1.10 -7.75 -24.00
C GLU A 150 -0.46 -6.49 -23.41
N VAL A 151 -0.92 -5.29 -23.77
CA VAL A 151 -0.36 -4.03 -23.22
C VAL A 151 -0.95 -3.67 -21.85
N VAL A 152 -2.23 -4.02 -21.63
CA VAL A 152 -3.01 -3.63 -20.45
C VAL A 152 -3.55 -4.85 -19.70
N GLY A 153 -3.49 -4.83 -18.36
CA GLY A 153 -3.96 -5.94 -17.52
C GLY A 153 -4.80 -5.48 -16.33
N SER A 154 -5.87 -6.23 -16.02
CA SER A 154 -6.66 -5.98 -14.80
C SER A 154 -6.08 -6.68 -13.57
N HIS A 155 -6.20 -6.04 -12.40
CA HIS A 155 -5.84 -6.63 -11.10
C HIS A 155 -6.89 -6.28 -10.04
N HIS A 156 -7.56 -7.30 -9.50
CA HIS A 156 -8.46 -7.14 -8.35
C HIS A 156 -8.75 -8.48 -7.65
N GLY A 157 -9.27 -8.42 -6.43
CA GLY A 157 -9.50 -9.58 -5.57
C GLY A 157 -10.43 -10.69 -6.11
N SER A 158 -11.28 -10.42 -7.11
CA SER A 158 -12.10 -11.47 -7.76
C SER A 158 -11.33 -12.33 -8.76
N LEU A 159 -10.11 -11.94 -9.16
CA LEU A 159 -9.32 -12.73 -10.10
C LEU A 159 -8.62 -13.87 -9.36
N SER A 160 -8.43 -14.99 -10.07
CA SER A 160 -7.67 -16.11 -9.53
C SER A 160 -6.26 -15.68 -9.13
N ALA A 161 -5.70 -16.34 -8.10
CA ALA A 161 -4.32 -16.07 -7.67
C ALA A 161 -3.32 -16.23 -8.81
N LYS A 162 -3.53 -17.20 -9.71
CA LYS A 162 -2.69 -17.43 -10.89
C LYS A 162 -2.70 -16.25 -11.87
N ILE A 163 -3.88 -15.68 -12.12
CA ILE A 163 -4.00 -14.50 -13.00
C ILE A 163 -3.32 -13.29 -12.35
N ARG A 164 -3.62 -13.00 -11.08
CA ARG A 164 -2.99 -11.88 -10.36
C ARG A 164 -1.48 -11.96 -10.36
N HIS A 165 -0.93 -13.14 -10.07
CA HIS A 165 0.51 -13.36 -10.08
C HIS A 165 1.12 -13.14 -11.46
N ARG A 166 0.48 -13.63 -12.54
CA ARG A 166 0.95 -13.42 -13.91
C ARG A 166 0.98 -11.92 -14.26
N THR A 167 -0.07 -11.18 -13.93
CA THR A 167 -0.13 -9.72 -14.15
C THR A 167 0.98 -9.00 -13.39
N GLU A 168 1.18 -9.34 -12.11
CA GLU A 168 2.26 -8.77 -11.28
C GLU A 168 3.66 -9.03 -11.86
N GLN A 169 3.91 -10.24 -12.38
CA GLN A 169 5.20 -10.58 -13.00
C GLN A 169 5.40 -9.82 -14.31
N LYS A 170 4.39 -9.74 -15.18
CA LYS A 170 4.47 -8.97 -16.43
C LYS A 170 4.71 -7.48 -16.17
N LEU A 171 4.10 -6.92 -15.13
CA LEU A 171 4.36 -5.54 -14.72
C LEU A 171 5.79 -5.36 -14.21
N LYS A 172 6.30 -6.31 -13.40
CA LYS A 172 7.68 -6.27 -12.90
C LYS A 172 8.74 -6.43 -14.01
N SER A 173 8.45 -7.21 -15.04
CA SER A 173 9.37 -7.40 -16.18
C SER A 173 9.29 -6.29 -17.22
N GLY A 174 8.31 -5.37 -17.11
CA GLY A 174 8.09 -4.31 -18.09
C GLY A 174 7.40 -4.79 -19.39
N GLU A 175 6.90 -6.04 -19.41
CA GLU A 175 6.11 -6.57 -20.52
C GLU A 175 4.70 -5.94 -20.59
N LEU A 176 4.20 -5.45 -19.45
CA LEU A 176 2.93 -4.74 -19.34
C LEU A 176 3.17 -3.24 -19.20
N LYS A 177 2.50 -2.42 -20.01
CA LYS A 177 2.58 -0.96 -19.87
C LYS A 177 1.57 -0.42 -18.84
N ALA A 178 0.41 -1.04 -18.67
CA ALA A 178 -0.63 -0.55 -17.75
C ALA A 178 -1.44 -1.65 -17.06
#